data_AF-A0A6L7W3F4-F1
#
_entry.id   AF-A0A6L7W3F4-F1
#
_cell.length_a   1.000
_cell.length_b   1.000
_cell.length_c   1.000
_cell.angle_alpha   90.00
_cell.angle_beta   90.00
_cell.angle_gamma   90.00
#
_symmetry.space_group_name_H-M   'P 1'
#
loop_
_entity.id
_entity.type
_entity.pdbx_description
1 polymer ?
#
loop_
_entity_poly.entity_id
_entity_poly.type
_entity_poly.pdbx_seq_one_letter_code
_entity_poly.pdbx_strand_id
1 'polypeptide(L)'
;MLYTWPPHSRSDGFGDGTELKAHPTSNHLDFVEDMAVRFDDPYAAWYVQQWREEAEEDGDPLLIWHKLKDQEARPRPRSPKALPQGRCFADVGIVSLHTDLANTRRDLMVGMRSSPYGSLLHSHECQNGFNIFYGGEPLFRNSGYYTSAGDDHSKQWYRATRGHNSVLIDGKGQPRGAESYGVISRFLDGEYMAYALGDASHAYGDAGLRHFRRHLVLLRPDVLVIYDDLEADHDARWQWLVHGDREITADVCHQRLYTQTRVARGQVNILGSQKLYIDIDTVFDPPAVNWGGNKTFLGKNMAVFPDQWHVTVSPERACNIMRFLAVFQVRDREDDARFQDPVQRDGWICLGDWIIRGELNPGRGPALEIRHVDKDIALGVDVPLLAVGERRYRGSDATVLVEPSGVQRTTDSLPQAAR
;
A
#
# COMPACT_ATOMS: atom_id res chain seq x y z
N MET A 1 12.45 7.32 3.70
CA MET A 1 13.78 6.67 3.64
C MET A 1 13.66 5.27 4.20
N LEU A 2 14.22 4.90 5.36
CA LEU A 2 14.24 3.52 5.89
C LEU A 2 12.95 2.69 5.66
N TYR A 3 11.79 3.21 6.06
CA TYR A 3 10.49 2.54 5.85
C TYR A 3 10.01 2.57 4.39
N THR A 4 10.04 3.75 3.76
CA THR A 4 9.46 3.96 2.41
C THR A 4 10.36 3.54 1.25
N TRP A 5 11.61 3.16 1.52
CA TRP A 5 12.53 2.56 0.55
C TRP A 5 13.58 1.74 1.31
N PRO A 6 13.24 0.54 1.82
CA PRO A 6 14.16 -0.30 2.58
C PRO A 6 15.41 -0.68 1.78
N PRO A 7 16.53 -1.03 2.43
CA PRO A 7 17.74 -1.51 1.75
C PRO A 7 17.47 -2.70 0.83
N HIS A 8 18.10 -2.74 -0.35
CA HIS A 8 17.91 -3.78 -1.36
C HIS A 8 16.45 -3.96 -1.85
N SER A 9 15.60 -2.94 -1.63
CA SER A 9 14.20 -2.91 -2.07
C SER A 9 13.97 -1.85 -3.14
N ARG A 10 12.88 -1.98 -3.90
CA ARG A 10 12.22 -0.82 -4.52
C ARG A 10 11.61 0.11 -3.44
N SER A 11 11.41 1.37 -3.80
CA SER A 11 10.64 2.33 -3.00
C SER A 11 9.14 1.98 -2.98
N ASP A 12 8.41 2.56 -2.02
CA ASP A 12 6.97 2.38 -1.77
C ASP A 12 6.02 2.60 -2.96
N GLY A 13 6.49 3.18 -4.06
CA GLY A 13 5.78 3.27 -5.34
C GLY A 13 4.79 4.43 -5.43
N PHE A 14 5.01 5.51 -4.68
CA PHE A 14 4.18 6.73 -4.76
C PHE A 14 4.96 7.91 -5.36
N GLY A 15 4.46 8.44 -6.49
CA GLY A 15 4.99 9.64 -7.13
C GLY A 15 5.94 9.37 -8.31
N ASP A 16 6.24 10.44 -9.05
CA ASP A 16 6.88 10.40 -10.37
C ASP A 16 8.27 9.70 -10.39
N GLY A 17 8.40 8.73 -11.29
CA GLY A 17 9.64 8.00 -11.61
C GLY A 17 10.09 6.96 -10.58
N THR A 18 9.22 6.56 -9.64
CA THR A 18 9.53 5.53 -8.63
C THR A 18 9.77 4.15 -9.26
N GLU A 19 9.06 3.80 -10.33
CA GLU A 19 9.22 2.56 -11.08
C GLU A 19 10.57 2.45 -11.82
N LEU A 20 11.18 3.59 -12.18
CA LEU A 20 12.45 3.67 -12.91
C LEU A 20 13.69 3.58 -12.00
N LYS A 21 13.51 3.61 -10.67
CA LYS A 21 14.59 3.61 -9.68
C LYS A 21 14.68 2.25 -8.98
N ALA A 22 15.83 1.59 -9.08
CA ALA A 22 16.09 0.33 -8.39
C ALA A 22 16.85 0.55 -7.07
N HIS A 23 17.85 1.43 -7.09
CA HIS A 23 18.70 1.77 -5.96
C HIS A 23 18.69 3.29 -5.72
N PRO A 24 18.99 3.77 -4.50
CA PRO A 24 19.26 5.19 -4.27
C PRO A 24 20.52 5.63 -4.99
N THR A 25 20.62 6.92 -5.31
CA THR A 25 21.83 7.50 -5.90
C THR A 25 22.88 7.84 -4.82
N SER A 26 24.12 8.09 -5.24
CA SER A 26 25.17 8.56 -4.32
C SER A 26 24.76 9.81 -3.54
N ASN A 27 24.19 10.84 -4.17
CA ASN A 27 23.72 12.03 -3.42
C ASN A 27 22.61 11.74 -2.41
N HIS A 28 21.73 10.76 -2.68
CA HIS A 28 20.73 10.34 -1.68
C HIS A 28 21.40 9.72 -0.46
N LEU A 29 22.37 8.82 -0.65
CA LEU A 29 23.11 8.23 0.47
C LEU A 29 24.00 9.25 1.20
N ASP A 30 24.57 10.20 0.49
CA ASP A 30 25.35 11.30 1.05
C ASP A 30 24.50 12.21 1.93
N PHE A 31 23.25 12.47 1.52
CA PHE A 31 22.27 13.16 2.35
C PHE A 31 21.93 12.35 3.60
N VAL A 32 21.70 11.03 3.49
CA VAL A 32 21.46 10.20 4.68
C VAL A 32 22.69 10.11 5.59
N GLU A 33 23.91 10.15 5.05
CA GLU A 33 25.16 10.16 5.82
C GLU A 33 25.35 11.49 6.57
N ASP A 34 25.05 12.62 5.94
CA ASP A 34 25.03 13.96 6.55
C ASP A 34 23.97 14.04 7.68
N MET A 35 22.75 13.54 7.44
CA MET A 35 21.70 13.46 8.46
C MET A 35 22.08 12.51 9.61
N ALA A 36 22.72 11.37 9.33
CA ALA A 36 23.16 10.43 10.35
C ALA A 36 24.16 11.08 11.31
N VAL A 37 25.16 11.80 10.78
CA VAL A 37 26.14 12.54 11.58
C VAL A 37 25.47 13.65 12.38
N ARG A 38 24.67 14.52 11.75
CA ARG A 38 24.06 15.69 12.40
C ARG A 38 23.09 15.38 13.55
N PHE A 39 22.52 14.17 13.57
CA PHE A 39 21.53 13.76 14.57
C PHE A 39 21.95 12.56 15.43
N ASP A 40 23.21 12.08 15.32
CA ASP A 40 23.70 10.84 15.96
C ASP A 40 22.77 9.64 15.68
N ASP A 41 22.21 9.54 14.46
CA ASP A 41 21.22 8.51 14.10
C ASP A 41 21.93 7.22 13.63
N PRO A 42 21.92 6.14 14.44
CA PRO A 42 22.60 4.89 14.10
C PRO A 42 21.82 4.05 13.08
N TYR A 43 20.52 4.32 12.89
CA TYR A 43 19.68 3.64 11.89
C TYR A 43 19.88 4.26 10.51
N ALA A 44 20.03 5.60 10.43
CA ALA A 44 20.46 6.29 9.22
C ALA A 44 21.88 5.82 8.78
N ALA A 45 22.82 5.70 9.72
CA ALA A 45 24.14 5.13 9.42
C ALA A 45 24.10 3.65 8.98
N TRP A 46 23.19 2.85 9.55
CA TRP A 46 22.96 1.47 9.09
C TRP A 46 22.36 1.40 7.69
N TYR A 47 21.40 2.29 7.37
CA TYR A 47 20.81 2.41 6.04
C TYR A 47 21.87 2.71 4.97
N VAL A 48 22.74 3.70 5.23
CA VAL A 48 23.89 4.01 4.37
C VAL A 48 24.86 2.84 4.28
N GLN A 49 25.08 2.09 5.37
CA GLN A 49 25.93 0.90 5.35
C GLN A 49 25.38 -0.18 4.41
N GLN A 50 24.06 -0.44 4.38
CA GLN A 50 23.50 -1.50 3.55
C GLN A 50 23.61 -1.17 2.04
N TRP A 51 23.34 0.08 1.66
CA TRP A 51 23.31 0.49 0.25
C TRP A 51 24.68 0.83 -0.36
N ARG A 52 25.77 0.95 0.41
CA ARG A 52 27.03 1.57 -0.06
C ARG A 52 27.66 0.88 -1.28
N GLU A 53 27.47 -0.42 -1.44
CA GLU A 53 28.03 -1.21 -2.57
C GLU A 53 27.08 -1.32 -3.77
N GLU A 54 25.82 -0.88 -3.63
CA GLU A 54 24.75 -0.97 -4.64
C GLU A 54 24.24 0.40 -5.11
N ALA A 55 24.84 1.50 -4.63
CA ALA A 55 24.42 2.86 -4.96
C ALA A 55 24.56 3.17 -6.46
N GLU A 56 23.57 3.85 -7.03
CA GLU A 56 23.70 4.38 -8.39
C GLU A 56 24.58 5.63 -8.39
N GLU A 57 25.73 5.58 -9.08
CA GLU A 57 26.59 6.76 -9.26
C GLU A 57 25.84 7.89 -9.98
N ASP A 58 25.69 9.03 -9.32
CA ASP A 58 25.24 10.29 -9.92
C ASP A 58 26.38 11.32 -9.93
N GLY A 59 26.69 11.85 -11.12
CA GLY A 59 27.78 12.80 -11.35
C GLY A 59 27.53 14.23 -10.84
N ASP A 60 26.62 14.39 -9.88
CA ASP A 60 26.25 15.67 -9.28
C ASP A 60 27.05 15.91 -7.98
N PRO A 61 27.86 16.97 -7.85
CA PRO A 61 28.73 17.18 -6.70
C PRO A 61 28.04 17.84 -5.48
N LEU A 62 26.71 18.01 -5.46
CA LEU A 62 25.96 18.79 -4.44
C LEU A 62 26.48 18.67 -2.99
N LEU A 63 26.75 17.45 -2.51
CA LEU A 63 27.18 17.21 -1.12
C LEU A 63 28.68 16.94 -0.93
N ILE A 64 29.50 17.00 -1.99
CA ILE A 64 30.95 16.73 -1.89
C ILE A 64 31.67 17.73 -0.95
N TRP A 65 31.17 18.96 -0.88
CA TRP A 65 31.70 20.02 -0.01
C TRP A 65 31.38 19.81 1.48
N HIS A 66 30.28 19.11 1.79
CA HIS A 66 29.94 18.71 3.16
C HIS A 66 30.90 17.61 3.64
N LYS A 67 31.08 16.56 2.84
CA LYS A 67 32.05 15.47 3.08
C LYS A 67 33.50 15.95 3.32
N LEU A 68 33.90 17.06 2.69
CA LEU A 68 35.24 17.64 2.84
C LEU A 68 35.39 18.53 4.09
N LYS A 69 34.28 18.90 4.76
CA LYS A 69 34.26 19.74 5.96
C LYS A 69 34.05 18.93 7.23
N ASP A 70 32.99 18.13 7.28
CA ASP A 70 32.60 17.38 8.48
C ASP A 70 33.36 16.05 8.53
N GLN A 71 34.52 16.06 9.18
CA GLN A 71 35.26 14.85 9.61
C GLN A 71 34.82 14.38 11.01
N GLU A 72 33.55 14.62 11.37
CA GLU A 72 33.00 14.18 12.66
C GLU A 72 32.93 12.65 12.76
N ALA A 73 32.94 12.14 14.00
CA ALA A 73 32.90 10.71 14.26
C ALA A 73 31.53 10.13 13.89
N ARG A 74 31.46 9.42 12.77
CA ARG A 74 30.24 8.79 12.25
C ARG A 74 29.60 7.88 13.32
N PRO A 75 28.28 7.98 13.56
CA PRO A 75 27.61 7.15 14.56
C PRO A 75 27.68 5.67 14.19
N ARG A 76 27.77 4.80 15.20
CA ARG A 76 27.90 3.36 14.99
C ARG A 76 26.59 2.78 14.46
N PRO A 77 26.58 2.13 13.26
CA PRO A 77 25.39 1.51 12.70
C PRO A 77 24.65 0.58 13.66
N ARG A 78 23.31 0.68 13.68
CA ARG A 78 22.40 -0.19 14.45
C ARG A 78 21.28 -0.69 13.54
N SER A 79 21.08 -2.01 13.53
CA SER A 79 19.97 -2.64 12.81
C SER A 79 18.60 -2.12 13.32
N PRO A 80 17.63 -1.87 12.42
CA PRO A 80 16.32 -1.35 12.77
C PRO A 80 15.37 -2.42 13.35
N LYS A 81 15.85 -3.63 13.65
CA LYS A 81 15.03 -4.74 14.17
C LYS A 81 14.29 -4.42 15.49
N ALA A 82 14.76 -3.42 16.24
CA ALA A 82 14.12 -2.93 17.46
C ALA A 82 13.17 -1.73 17.25
N LEU A 83 12.94 -1.29 16.01
CA LEU A 83 11.97 -0.26 15.67
C LEU A 83 10.56 -0.86 15.45
N PRO A 84 9.49 -0.06 15.61
CA PRO A 84 8.14 -0.44 15.17
C PRO A 84 8.14 -0.91 13.72
N GLN A 85 7.39 -1.97 13.42
CA GLN A 85 7.35 -2.57 12.09
C GLN A 85 6.27 -1.92 11.20
N GLY A 86 5.33 -1.19 11.79
CA GLY A 86 4.46 -0.24 11.11
C GLY A 86 4.91 1.21 11.37
N ARG A 87 4.79 2.07 10.35
CA ARG A 87 4.98 3.52 10.53
C ARG A 87 3.96 4.33 9.73
N CYS A 88 3.31 5.26 10.42
CA CYS A 88 2.47 6.29 9.82
C CYS A 88 3.18 7.64 9.83
N PHE A 89 3.14 8.33 8.69
CA PHE A 89 3.59 9.70 8.47
C PHE A 89 2.36 10.56 8.17
N ALA A 90 1.49 10.73 9.18
CA ALA A 90 0.10 11.16 9.01
C ALA A 90 -0.07 12.49 8.24
N ASP A 91 0.82 13.46 8.46
CA ASP A 91 0.79 14.77 7.77
C ASP A 91 1.11 14.66 6.28
N VAL A 92 2.00 13.75 5.88
CA VAL A 92 2.28 13.42 4.47
C VAL A 92 1.19 12.49 3.93
N GLY A 93 0.52 11.74 4.81
CA GLY A 93 -0.50 10.75 4.48
C GLY A 93 0.06 9.47 3.88
N ILE A 94 1.22 9.01 4.36
CA ILE A 94 1.83 7.73 3.96
C ILE A 94 1.90 6.80 5.17
N VAL A 95 1.52 5.54 4.97
CA VAL A 95 1.76 4.43 5.88
C VAL A 95 2.67 3.40 5.20
N SER A 96 3.61 2.83 5.94
CA SER A 96 4.39 1.66 5.52
C SER A 96 4.35 0.61 6.61
N LEU A 97 3.91 -0.60 6.28
CA LEU A 97 3.83 -1.75 7.18
C LEU A 97 4.83 -2.82 6.71
N HIS A 98 5.58 -3.39 7.64
CA HIS A 98 6.65 -4.37 7.39
C HIS A 98 6.46 -5.62 8.26
N THR A 99 7.17 -6.69 7.93
CA THR A 99 7.27 -7.92 8.73
C THR A 99 8.70 -8.23 9.20
N ASP A 100 9.73 -7.78 8.48
CA ASP A 100 11.12 -7.73 8.96
C ASP A 100 11.89 -6.56 8.30
N LEU A 101 11.66 -5.34 8.78
CA LEU A 101 12.30 -4.08 8.33
C LEU A 101 13.85 -4.13 8.35
N ALA A 102 14.44 -5.10 9.05
CA ALA A 102 15.89 -5.29 9.13
C ALA A 102 16.44 -6.28 8.09
N ASN A 103 15.59 -6.96 7.31
CA ASN A 103 15.96 -8.07 6.44
C ASN A 103 14.99 -8.19 5.25
N THR A 104 15.14 -7.28 4.29
CA THR A 104 14.33 -7.14 3.08
C THR A 104 14.05 -8.44 2.31
N ARG A 105 14.97 -9.43 2.32
CA ARG A 105 14.74 -10.74 1.68
C ARG A 105 13.47 -11.45 2.21
N ARG A 106 13.10 -11.22 3.47
CA ARG A 106 11.93 -11.85 4.12
C ARG A 106 10.81 -10.85 4.43
N ASP A 107 11.01 -9.58 4.12
CA ASP A 107 10.06 -8.53 4.45
C ASP A 107 8.87 -8.53 3.48
N LEU A 108 7.67 -8.51 4.04
CA LEU A 108 6.42 -8.17 3.35
C LEU A 108 6.13 -6.70 3.64
N MET A 109 6.54 -5.84 2.72
CA MET A 109 6.31 -4.40 2.80
C MET A 109 4.98 -4.04 2.12
N VAL A 110 4.12 -3.32 2.84
CA VAL A 110 2.85 -2.79 2.33
C VAL A 110 2.81 -1.28 2.55
N GLY A 111 2.90 -0.53 1.45
CA GLY A 111 2.73 0.93 1.44
C GLY A 111 1.27 1.30 1.21
N MET A 112 0.79 2.38 1.84
CA MET A 112 -0.53 2.97 1.57
C MET A 112 -0.44 4.50 1.60
N ARG A 113 -1.14 5.17 0.69
CA ARG A 113 -1.22 6.63 0.61
C ARG A 113 -2.66 7.13 0.71
N SER A 114 -2.91 8.09 1.59
CA SER A 114 -4.12 8.92 1.61
C SER A 114 -3.78 10.27 2.24
N SER A 115 -3.63 11.30 1.40
CA SER A 115 -2.75 12.45 1.64
C SER A 115 -3.47 13.80 1.65
N PRO A 116 -3.23 14.66 2.68
CA PRO A 116 -3.75 16.03 2.73
C PRO A 116 -3.31 16.91 1.55
N TYR A 117 -2.21 16.54 0.88
CA TYR A 117 -1.64 17.27 -0.25
C TYR A 117 -2.31 16.99 -1.60
N GLY A 118 -3.41 16.23 -1.62
CA GLY A 118 -4.12 15.88 -2.85
C GLY A 118 -3.21 15.14 -3.83
N SER A 119 -3.23 15.57 -5.08
CA SER A 119 -2.39 15.10 -6.19
C SER A 119 -1.42 16.19 -6.68
N LEU A 120 -1.02 17.12 -5.81
CA LEU A 120 -0.11 18.22 -6.14
C LEU A 120 1.29 17.79 -6.60
N LEU A 121 1.85 18.56 -7.55
CA LEU A 121 3.23 18.45 -8.06
C LEU A 121 3.57 17.03 -8.57
N HIS A 122 4.51 16.34 -7.91
CA HIS A 122 4.91 14.97 -8.29
C HIS A 122 4.03 13.88 -7.62
N SER A 123 2.97 14.28 -6.91
CA SER A 123 1.97 13.36 -6.38
C SER A 123 0.96 12.93 -7.45
N HIS A 124 0.41 11.74 -7.26
CA HIS A 124 -0.56 11.11 -8.15
C HIS A 124 -1.98 11.16 -7.56
N GLU A 125 -2.97 10.94 -8.42
CA GLU A 125 -4.41 10.86 -8.11
C GLU A 125 -4.75 9.50 -7.46
N CYS A 126 -4.09 9.22 -6.33
CA CYS A 126 -4.00 7.89 -5.73
C CYS A 126 -4.28 7.82 -4.22
N GLN A 127 -5.21 8.63 -3.72
CA GLN A 127 -5.71 8.47 -2.35
C GLN A 127 -6.32 7.07 -2.16
N ASN A 128 -6.14 6.52 -0.95
CA ASN A 128 -6.35 5.12 -0.59
C ASN A 128 -5.59 4.09 -1.48
N GLY A 129 -4.65 4.51 -2.34
CA GLY A 129 -3.82 3.58 -3.10
C GLY A 129 -2.86 2.79 -2.20
N PHE A 130 -2.63 1.51 -2.51
CA PHE A 130 -1.67 0.66 -1.80
C PHE A 130 -0.65 0.01 -2.75
N ASN A 131 0.51 -0.40 -2.25
CA ASN A 131 1.51 -1.18 -2.98
C ASN A 131 2.03 -2.30 -2.08
N ILE A 132 2.30 -3.47 -2.65
CA ILE A 132 2.73 -4.69 -1.94
C ILE A 132 4.05 -5.16 -2.55
N PHE A 133 5.06 -5.31 -1.70
CA PHE A 133 6.40 -5.79 -2.07
C PHE A 133 6.76 -6.98 -1.18
N TYR A 134 7.54 -7.91 -1.72
CA TYR A 134 8.16 -9.00 -0.95
C TYR A 134 9.58 -9.23 -1.45
N GLY A 135 10.52 -9.51 -0.55
CA GLY A 135 11.90 -9.81 -0.94
C GLY A 135 12.61 -8.64 -1.65
N GLY A 136 12.10 -7.42 -1.50
CA GLY A 136 12.53 -6.20 -2.20
C GLY A 136 11.91 -5.96 -3.59
N GLU A 137 11.14 -6.92 -4.15
CA GLU A 137 10.46 -6.77 -5.44
C GLU A 137 8.98 -6.43 -5.29
N PRO A 138 8.39 -5.63 -6.22
CA PRO A 138 6.95 -5.41 -6.26
C PRO A 138 6.19 -6.69 -6.63
N LEU A 139 5.19 -7.02 -5.84
CA LEU A 139 4.24 -8.12 -6.08
C LEU A 139 2.95 -7.59 -6.72
N PHE A 140 2.38 -6.54 -6.15
CA PHE A 140 1.28 -5.76 -6.72
C PHE A 140 1.59 -4.27 -6.52
N ARG A 141 1.58 -3.47 -7.59
CA ARG A 141 1.93 -2.04 -7.51
C ARG A 141 1.25 -1.18 -8.56
N ASN A 142 1.20 0.12 -8.31
CA ASN A 142 0.84 1.16 -9.28
C ASN A 142 1.59 0.97 -10.62
N SER A 143 0.89 1.24 -11.71
CA SER A 143 1.22 0.89 -13.10
C SER A 143 1.41 2.11 -14.00
N GLY A 144 1.86 1.86 -15.23
CA GLY A 144 2.34 2.88 -16.15
C GLY A 144 3.78 3.29 -15.86
N TYR A 145 4.25 4.27 -16.63
CA TYR A 145 5.61 4.77 -16.60
C TYR A 145 5.68 6.29 -16.70
N TYR A 146 6.68 6.89 -16.06
CA TYR A 146 6.94 8.32 -16.17
C TYR A 146 7.60 8.66 -17.53
N THR A 147 6.77 8.77 -18.57
CA THR A 147 7.20 9.03 -19.94
C THR A 147 7.55 10.51 -20.17
N SER A 148 6.83 11.44 -19.53
CA SER A 148 7.20 12.85 -19.41
C SER A 148 6.41 13.55 -18.30
N ALA A 149 6.64 14.86 -18.10
CA ALA A 149 5.84 15.63 -17.15
C ALA A 149 4.38 15.87 -17.59
N GLY A 150 4.02 15.67 -18.87
CA GLY A 150 2.79 16.23 -19.44
C GLY A 150 2.24 15.63 -20.74
N ASP A 151 2.69 14.46 -21.17
CA ASP A 151 1.98 13.68 -22.21
C ASP A 151 0.72 12.99 -21.67
N ASP A 152 -0.03 12.34 -22.57
CA ASP A 152 -1.33 11.75 -22.24
C ASP A 152 -1.24 10.45 -21.45
N HIS A 153 -0.22 9.61 -21.62
CA HIS A 153 -0.01 8.47 -20.72
C HIS A 153 0.29 8.95 -19.30
N SER A 154 1.17 9.93 -19.18
CA SER A 154 1.58 10.53 -17.91
C SER A 154 0.40 11.17 -17.17
N LYS A 155 -0.51 11.84 -17.88
CA LYS A 155 -1.73 12.43 -17.31
C LYS A 155 -2.84 11.42 -17.03
N GLN A 156 -3.18 10.61 -18.04
CA GLN A 156 -4.46 9.87 -18.09
C GLN A 156 -4.32 8.42 -17.64
N TRP A 157 -3.10 7.88 -17.50
CA TRP A 157 -2.83 6.58 -16.90
C TRP A 157 -1.96 6.68 -15.65
N TYR A 158 -0.70 7.12 -15.83
CA TYR A 158 0.36 6.99 -14.82
C TYR A 158 0.12 7.81 -13.55
N ARG A 159 -0.39 9.04 -13.68
CA ARG A 159 -0.82 9.84 -12.51
C ARG A 159 -2.28 9.61 -12.13
N ALA A 160 -3.14 9.22 -13.07
CA ALA A 160 -4.57 9.02 -12.85
C ALA A 160 -4.87 7.79 -11.98
N THR A 161 -5.97 7.82 -11.22
CA THR A 161 -6.39 6.72 -10.34
C THR A 161 -6.51 5.37 -11.06
N ARG A 162 -6.77 5.36 -12.37
CA ARG A 162 -6.91 4.14 -13.18
C ARG A 162 -5.63 3.30 -13.32
N GLY A 163 -4.46 3.90 -13.08
CA GLY A 163 -3.19 3.18 -13.02
C GLY A 163 -2.82 2.66 -11.63
N HIS A 164 -3.64 2.92 -10.61
CA HIS A 164 -3.31 2.71 -9.20
C HIS A 164 -4.19 1.65 -8.55
N ASN A 165 -3.66 0.97 -7.52
CA ASN A 165 -4.39 -0.02 -6.73
C ASN A 165 -5.44 0.65 -5.80
N SER A 166 -6.48 1.26 -6.38
CA SER A 166 -7.50 2.06 -5.70
C SER A 166 -8.90 1.72 -6.23
N VAL A 167 -9.83 2.68 -6.27
CA VAL A 167 -11.21 2.49 -6.74
C VAL A 167 -11.57 3.56 -7.77
N LEU A 168 -12.34 3.20 -8.80
CA LEU A 168 -13.05 4.15 -9.68
C LEU A 168 -14.56 4.09 -9.42
N ILE A 169 -15.22 5.22 -9.67
CA ILE A 169 -16.67 5.41 -9.61
C ILE A 169 -17.17 5.79 -11.00
N ASP A 170 -17.95 4.91 -11.62
CA ASP A 170 -18.47 5.08 -12.98
C ASP A 170 -17.39 5.23 -14.07
N GLY A 171 -16.18 4.72 -13.80
CA GLY A 171 -14.97 4.90 -14.62
C GLY A 171 -14.18 6.19 -14.34
N LYS A 172 -14.67 7.04 -13.43
CA LYS A 172 -14.01 8.29 -13.01
C LYS A 172 -13.00 8.00 -11.89
N GLY A 173 -11.82 8.60 -12.01
CA GLY A 173 -10.84 8.69 -10.94
C GLY A 173 -10.99 9.96 -10.09
N GLN A 174 -9.99 10.19 -9.26
CA GLN A 174 -9.78 11.39 -8.46
C GLN A 174 -9.31 12.54 -9.37
N PRO A 175 -9.84 13.77 -9.25
CA PRO A 175 -9.33 14.91 -10.01
C PRO A 175 -7.90 15.32 -9.64
N ARG A 176 -7.29 16.15 -10.50
CA ARG A 176 -5.91 16.63 -10.29
C ARG A 176 -5.87 17.99 -9.59
N GLY A 177 -5.53 17.99 -8.30
CA GLY A 177 -5.39 19.20 -7.49
C GLY A 177 -5.19 18.93 -6.00
N ALA A 178 -5.36 19.95 -5.17
CA ALA A 178 -5.19 19.87 -3.71
C ALA A 178 -6.49 19.44 -3.01
N GLU A 179 -7.62 19.89 -3.56
CA GLU A 179 -8.98 19.55 -3.16
C GLU A 179 -9.29 18.04 -3.24
N SER A 180 -8.58 17.31 -4.10
CA SER A 180 -8.68 15.86 -4.27
C SER A 180 -7.85 15.09 -3.22
N TYR A 181 -8.02 15.45 -1.94
CA TYR A 181 -7.25 14.94 -0.80
C TYR A 181 -7.86 13.71 -0.12
N GLY A 182 -7.02 13.02 0.65
CA GLY A 182 -7.42 12.01 1.63
C GLY A 182 -6.67 12.21 2.94
N VAL A 183 -6.92 11.38 3.95
CA VAL A 183 -6.23 11.41 5.24
C VAL A 183 -6.01 10.00 5.80
N ILE A 184 -4.99 9.84 6.66
CA ILE A 184 -4.83 8.64 7.48
C ILE A 184 -5.53 8.89 8.83
N SER A 185 -6.81 8.51 8.94
CA SER A 185 -7.66 8.83 10.10
C SER A 185 -7.32 8.03 11.36
N ARG A 186 -6.84 6.79 11.19
CA ARG A 186 -6.49 5.85 12.26
C ARG A 186 -5.24 5.06 11.91
N PHE A 187 -4.43 4.71 12.91
CA PHE A 187 -3.24 3.85 12.79
C PHE A 187 -2.97 3.12 14.10
N LEU A 188 -2.50 1.87 14.03
CA LEU A 188 -2.01 1.04 15.14
C LEU A 188 -0.87 0.13 14.65
N ASP A 189 0.14 -0.14 15.48
CA ASP A 189 1.18 -1.15 15.23
C ASP A 189 1.37 -2.03 16.46
N GLY A 190 1.06 -3.33 16.34
CA GLY A 190 1.32 -4.36 17.35
C GLY A 190 2.44 -5.30 16.91
N GLU A 191 2.58 -6.41 17.62
CA GLU A 191 3.52 -7.49 17.33
C GLU A 191 2.98 -8.35 16.17
N TYR A 192 1.73 -8.79 16.26
CA TYR A 192 1.07 -9.72 15.33
C TYR A 192 0.30 -8.99 14.23
N MET A 193 -0.24 -7.81 14.51
CA MET A 193 -1.06 -7.06 13.56
C MET A 193 -0.68 -5.57 13.52
N ALA A 194 -0.69 -4.99 12.32
CA ALA A 194 -0.62 -3.55 12.11
C ALA A 194 -1.79 -3.08 11.24
N TYR A 195 -2.31 -1.89 11.51
CA TYR A 195 -3.54 -1.38 10.93
C TYR A 195 -3.45 0.10 10.54
N ALA A 196 -4.07 0.45 9.41
CA ALA A 196 -4.32 1.83 9.02
C ALA A 196 -5.74 2.01 8.43
N LEU A 197 -6.26 3.23 8.57
CA LEU A 197 -7.46 3.69 7.88
C LEU A 197 -7.10 4.86 6.96
N GLY A 198 -7.26 4.67 5.65
CA GLY A 198 -7.29 5.75 4.68
C GLY A 198 -8.74 6.22 4.45
N ASP A 199 -8.99 7.52 4.56
CA ASP A 199 -10.26 8.14 4.22
C ASP A 199 -10.06 9.06 3.01
N ALA A 200 -10.67 8.69 1.89
CA ALA A 200 -10.57 9.39 0.61
C ALA A 200 -11.95 9.92 0.14
N SER A 201 -12.90 10.09 1.08
CA SER A 201 -14.28 10.50 0.79
C SER A 201 -14.39 11.85 0.07
N HIS A 202 -13.37 12.70 0.14
CA HIS A 202 -13.29 13.99 -0.57
C HIS A 202 -12.47 13.95 -1.86
N ALA A 203 -11.79 12.85 -2.17
CA ALA A 203 -10.79 12.80 -3.24
C ALA A 203 -11.34 12.82 -4.67
N TYR A 204 -12.66 12.73 -4.87
CA TYR A 204 -13.27 12.43 -6.17
C TYR A 204 -14.10 13.58 -6.79
N GLY A 205 -14.18 14.73 -6.12
CA GLY A 205 -14.93 15.90 -6.62
C GLY A 205 -16.37 15.57 -7.03
N ASP A 206 -16.81 16.08 -8.18
CA ASP A 206 -18.17 15.93 -8.72
C ASP A 206 -18.49 14.51 -9.26
N ALA A 207 -17.73 13.48 -8.86
CA ALA A 207 -18.01 12.10 -9.27
C ALA A 207 -19.24 11.48 -8.59
N GLY A 208 -19.77 12.10 -7.52
CA GLY A 208 -20.89 11.60 -6.72
C GLY A 208 -20.50 10.74 -5.52
N LEU A 209 -19.22 10.72 -5.14
CA LEU A 209 -18.73 9.99 -3.97
C LEU A 209 -19.20 10.67 -2.67
N ARG A 210 -19.63 9.86 -1.70
CA ARG A 210 -19.94 10.28 -0.32
C ARG A 210 -19.01 9.65 0.71
N HIS A 211 -18.60 8.42 0.50
CA HIS A 211 -17.74 7.68 1.42
C HIS A 211 -16.74 6.82 0.67
N PHE A 212 -15.46 6.88 1.07
CA PHE A 212 -14.46 5.87 0.72
C PHE A 212 -13.48 5.70 1.88
N ARG A 213 -13.73 4.66 2.68
CA ARG A 213 -12.83 4.22 3.74
C ARG A 213 -12.15 2.91 3.37
N ARG A 214 -10.81 2.92 3.38
CA ARG A 214 -9.97 1.74 3.19
C ARG A 214 -9.30 1.34 4.50
N HIS A 215 -9.72 0.21 5.03
CA HIS A 215 -9.18 -0.40 6.24
C HIS A 215 -8.14 -1.44 5.82
N LEU A 216 -6.87 -1.18 6.11
CA LEU A 216 -5.75 -2.03 5.71
C LEU A 216 -5.10 -2.64 6.95
N VAL A 217 -5.02 -3.98 7.00
CA VAL A 217 -4.48 -4.75 8.14
C VAL A 217 -3.44 -5.76 7.66
N LEU A 218 -2.19 -5.59 8.10
CA LEU A 218 -1.13 -6.59 7.91
C LEU A 218 -1.14 -7.56 9.10
N LEU A 219 -1.44 -8.84 8.84
CA LEU A 219 -1.34 -9.94 9.79
C LEU A 219 0.02 -10.63 9.56
N ARG A 220 0.92 -10.55 10.53
CA ARG A 220 2.28 -11.07 10.37
C ARG A 220 2.28 -12.60 10.47
N PRO A 221 3.07 -13.32 9.64
CA PRO A 221 4.13 -12.80 8.76
C PRO A 221 3.74 -12.59 7.27
N ASP A 222 2.55 -13.00 6.85
CA ASP A 222 2.29 -13.37 5.44
C ASP A 222 0.90 -13.05 4.88
N VAL A 223 0.00 -12.40 5.64
CA VAL A 223 -1.38 -12.11 5.20
C VAL A 223 -1.70 -10.62 5.29
N LEU A 224 -2.29 -10.06 4.22
CA LEU A 224 -2.80 -8.69 4.20
C LEU A 224 -4.31 -8.72 3.97
N VAL A 225 -5.06 -7.98 4.79
CA VAL A 225 -6.51 -7.79 4.65
C VAL A 225 -6.78 -6.34 4.27
N ILE A 226 -7.57 -6.13 3.21
CA ILE A 226 -8.12 -4.84 2.82
C ILE A 226 -9.64 -4.94 2.85
N TYR A 227 -10.29 -4.07 3.62
CA TYR A 227 -11.74 -3.91 3.67
C TYR A 227 -12.11 -2.48 3.27
N ASP A 228 -12.90 -2.35 2.20
CA ASP A 228 -13.35 -1.07 1.67
C ASP A 228 -14.83 -0.87 1.96
N ASP A 229 -15.20 0.30 2.49
CA ASP A 229 -16.57 0.79 2.61
C ASP A 229 -16.77 2.01 1.70
N LEU A 230 -17.75 1.92 0.80
CA LEU A 230 -17.99 2.86 -0.30
C LEU A 230 -19.45 3.29 -0.32
N GLU A 231 -19.72 4.59 -0.40
CA GLU A 231 -21.04 5.16 -0.69
C GLU A 231 -20.95 6.22 -1.80
N ALA A 232 -21.88 6.17 -2.75
CA ALA A 232 -22.18 7.21 -3.73
C ALA A 232 -23.60 7.77 -3.55
N ASP A 233 -23.86 8.95 -4.12
CA ASP A 233 -25.18 9.58 -4.12
C ASP A 233 -26.18 9.00 -5.13
N HIS A 234 -25.73 8.05 -5.95
CA HIS A 234 -26.48 7.33 -6.99
C HIS A 234 -26.04 5.86 -7.05
N ASP A 235 -26.76 5.00 -7.78
CA ASP A 235 -26.30 3.64 -8.06
C ASP A 235 -25.11 3.65 -9.04
N ALA A 236 -23.90 3.54 -8.49
CA ALA A 236 -22.64 3.67 -9.21
C ALA A 236 -22.06 2.33 -9.70
N ARG A 237 -21.35 2.34 -10.84
CA ARG A 237 -20.47 1.24 -11.27
C ARG A 237 -19.11 1.37 -10.58
N TRP A 238 -18.93 0.64 -9.49
CA TRP A 238 -17.65 0.56 -8.77
C TRP A 238 -16.65 -0.33 -9.51
N GLN A 239 -15.38 0.08 -9.53
CA GLN A 239 -14.27 -0.70 -10.06
C GLN A 239 -13.13 -0.70 -9.03
N TRP A 240 -12.88 -1.83 -8.39
CA TRP A 240 -11.73 -2.03 -7.50
C TRP A 240 -10.55 -2.51 -8.34
N LEU A 241 -9.39 -1.85 -8.20
CA LEU A 241 -8.24 -2.05 -9.09
C LEU A 241 -7.05 -2.71 -8.38
N VAL A 242 -6.35 -3.60 -9.09
CA VAL A 242 -5.00 -4.04 -8.71
C VAL A 242 -4.14 -4.36 -9.93
N HIS A 243 -2.88 -3.93 -9.92
CA HIS A 243 -1.94 -4.04 -11.05
C HIS A 243 -0.62 -4.71 -10.64
N GLY A 244 0.18 -5.17 -11.62
CA GLY A 244 1.47 -5.82 -11.35
C GLY A 244 2.45 -5.90 -12.54
N ASP A 245 3.73 -6.04 -12.21
CA ASP A 245 4.87 -6.20 -13.15
C ASP A 245 5.03 -7.63 -13.71
N ARG A 246 4.11 -8.53 -13.32
CA ARG A 246 4.15 -9.97 -13.56
C ARG A 246 2.73 -10.46 -13.80
N GLU A 247 2.63 -11.60 -14.48
CA GLU A 247 1.36 -12.18 -14.88
C GLU A 247 0.39 -12.31 -13.71
N ILE A 248 -0.79 -11.72 -13.85
CA ILE A 248 -1.91 -11.93 -12.94
C ILE A 248 -2.93 -12.80 -13.68
N THR A 249 -3.28 -13.93 -13.07
CA THR A 249 -4.31 -14.86 -13.57
C THR A 249 -5.47 -14.93 -12.59
N ALA A 250 -6.67 -15.27 -13.07
CA ALA A 250 -7.88 -15.34 -12.24
C ALA A 250 -8.51 -16.73 -12.21
N ASP A 251 -8.93 -17.14 -11.01
CA ASP A 251 -9.99 -18.13 -10.84
C ASP A 251 -11.29 -17.36 -10.59
N VAL A 252 -12.02 -17.11 -11.67
CA VAL A 252 -13.28 -16.35 -11.66
C VAL A 252 -14.40 -17.06 -10.91
N CYS A 253 -14.33 -18.38 -10.75
CA CYS A 253 -15.34 -19.18 -10.04
C CYS A 253 -15.21 -19.02 -8.52
N HIS A 254 -13.98 -18.93 -8.00
CA HIS A 254 -13.70 -18.76 -6.58
C HIS A 254 -13.30 -17.32 -6.20
N GLN A 255 -13.45 -16.36 -7.13
CA GLN A 255 -13.10 -14.94 -7.00
C GLN A 255 -11.66 -14.73 -6.50
N ARG A 256 -10.70 -15.36 -7.20
CA ARG A 256 -9.28 -15.31 -6.83
C ARG A 256 -8.39 -14.74 -7.92
N LEU A 257 -7.32 -14.10 -7.50
CA LEU A 257 -6.20 -13.67 -8.34
C LEU A 257 -4.92 -14.40 -7.90
N TYR A 258 -4.04 -14.71 -8.84
CA TYR A 258 -2.72 -15.29 -8.58
C TYR A 258 -1.64 -14.56 -9.37
N THR A 259 -0.50 -14.28 -8.74
CA THR A 259 0.68 -13.74 -9.42
C THR A 259 1.98 -14.27 -8.80
N GLN A 260 3.11 -14.06 -9.50
CA GLN A 260 4.40 -14.65 -9.14
C GLN A 260 5.57 -13.80 -9.64
N THR A 261 6.49 -13.45 -8.74
CA THR A 261 7.73 -12.70 -9.04
C THR A 261 8.94 -13.63 -9.04
N ARG A 262 10.16 -13.08 -9.02
CA ARG A 262 11.39 -13.87 -8.80
C ARG A 262 11.52 -14.32 -7.33
N VAL A 263 10.88 -13.61 -6.40
CA VAL A 263 11.08 -13.76 -4.94
C VAL A 263 9.81 -14.07 -4.15
N ALA A 264 8.63 -13.98 -4.77
CA ALA A 264 7.36 -14.29 -4.10
C ALA A 264 6.33 -14.98 -5.01
N ARG A 265 5.34 -15.60 -4.36
CA ARG A 265 4.04 -15.99 -4.93
C ARG A 265 2.95 -15.21 -4.19
N GLY A 266 1.92 -14.73 -4.89
CA GLY A 266 0.77 -14.05 -4.29
C GLY A 266 -0.55 -14.72 -4.71
N GLN A 267 -1.46 -14.91 -3.76
CA GLN A 267 -2.87 -15.19 -4.00
C GLN A 267 -3.73 -14.09 -3.36
N VAL A 268 -4.79 -13.66 -4.03
CA VAL A 268 -5.81 -12.75 -3.48
C VAL A 268 -7.16 -13.44 -3.55
N ASN A 269 -7.93 -13.39 -2.47
CA ASN A 269 -9.34 -13.78 -2.42
C ASN A 269 -10.18 -12.51 -2.23
N ILE A 270 -11.12 -12.23 -3.11
CA ILE A 270 -11.88 -10.97 -3.10
C ILE A 270 -13.37 -11.26 -2.98
N LEU A 271 -13.97 -10.84 -1.86
CA LEU A 271 -15.41 -10.90 -1.64
C LEU A 271 -16.05 -9.51 -1.78
N GLY A 272 -17.33 -9.47 -2.13
CA GLY A 272 -18.11 -8.25 -2.24
C GLY A 272 -19.44 -8.30 -1.49
N SER A 273 -20.06 -7.14 -1.25
CA SER A 273 -21.48 -7.03 -0.84
C SER A 273 -22.46 -7.53 -1.91
N GLN A 274 -21.99 -7.64 -3.15
CA GLN A 274 -22.63 -8.33 -4.26
C GLN A 274 -21.65 -9.32 -4.90
N LYS A 275 -22.16 -10.21 -5.76
CA LYS A 275 -21.32 -11.00 -6.68
C LYS A 275 -20.45 -10.06 -7.52
N LEU A 276 -19.22 -10.50 -7.78
CA LEU A 276 -18.19 -9.73 -8.50
C LEU A 276 -17.83 -10.41 -9.82
N TYR A 277 -17.51 -9.60 -10.81
CA TYR A 277 -16.79 -9.98 -12.02
C TYR A 277 -15.32 -9.54 -11.91
N ILE A 278 -14.43 -10.28 -12.56
CA ILE A 278 -13.00 -9.99 -12.67
C ILE A 278 -12.68 -9.87 -14.16
N ASP A 279 -12.03 -8.79 -14.53
CA ASP A 279 -11.50 -8.51 -15.87
C ASP A 279 -10.00 -8.23 -15.77
N ILE A 280 -9.22 -8.64 -16.79
CA ILE A 280 -7.76 -8.47 -16.82
C ILE A 280 -7.32 -8.02 -18.21
N ASP A 281 -6.76 -6.80 -18.28
CA ASP A 281 -6.10 -6.25 -19.47
C ASP A 281 -4.57 -6.20 -19.24
N THR A 282 -3.82 -6.01 -20.32
CA THR A 282 -2.39 -5.66 -20.30
C THR A 282 -2.05 -4.40 -21.09
N VAL A 283 -3.01 -3.77 -21.76
CA VAL A 283 -2.79 -2.65 -22.67
C VAL A 283 -3.01 -1.32 -21.94
N PHE A 284 -2.01 -0.43 -22.03
CA PHE A 284 -2.14 0.96 -21.58
C PHE A 284 -2.96 1.79 -22.59
N ASP A 285 -4.02 2.45 -22.12
CA ASP A 285 -4.73 3.49 -22.87
C ASP A 285 -4.84 4.78 -22.05
N PRO A 286 -4.10 5.86 -22.39
CA PRO A 286 -3.18 6.00 -23.53
C PRO A 286 -1.87 5.18 -23.38
N PRO A 287 -1.20 4.79 -24.48
CA PRO A 287 -0.01 3.95 -24.46
C PRO A 287 1.26 4.66 -23.96
N ALA A 288 2.12 3.92 -23.25
CA ALA A 288 3.40 4.42 -22.76
C ALA A 288 4.43 4.59 -23.89
N VAL A 289 4.55 5.80 -24.44
CA VAL A 289 5.49 6.13 -25.53
C VAL A 289 6.81 6.65 -24.95
N ASN A 290 7.96 6.06 -25.34
CA ASN A 290 9.26 6.64 -25.01
C ASN A 290 9.71 7.72 -26.00
N TRP A 291 9.39 8.98 -25.70
CA TRP A 291 9.83 10.16 -26.46
C TRP A 291 11.35 10.33 -26.52
N GLY A 292 12.10 9.76 -25.57
CA GLY A 292 13.57 9.76 -25.58
C GLY A 292 14.21 8.63 -26.41
N GLY A 293 13.40 7.84 -27.12
CA GLY A 293 13.84 6.75 -27.99
C GLY A 293 14.47 5.60 -27.20
N ASN A 294 15.80 5.65 -27.02
CA ASN A 294 16.56 4.62 -26.29
C ASN A 294 16.77 4.92 -24.79
N LYS A 295 16.43 6.13 -24.34
CA LYS A 295 16.51 6.55 -22.93
C LYS A 295 15.18 7.09 -22.44
N THR A 296 14.82 6.82 -21.18
CA THR A 296 13.64 7.44 -20.55
C THR A 296 13.90 8.93 -20.23
N PHE A 297 12.84 9.63 -19.81
CA PHE A 297 12.96 11.01 -19.30
C PHE A 297 13.95 11.14 -18.12
N LEU A 298 14.17 10.07 -17.35
CA LEU A 298 15.16 9.99 -16.26
C LEU A 298 16.50 9.35 -16.71
N GLY A 299 16.79 9.32 -18.00
CA GLY A 299 18.09 8.91 -18.57
C GLY A 299 18.40 7.41 -18.54
N LYS A 300 17.51 6.56 -17.99
CA LYS A 300 17.67 5.10 -17.96
C LYS A 300 17.59 4.53 -19.38
N ASN A 301 18.47 3.58 -19.72
CA ASN A 301 18.45 2.91 -21.01
C ASN A 301 17.25 1.96 -21.09
N MET A 302 16.23 2.32 -21.87
CA MET A 302 15.03 1.51 -22.12
C MET A 302 14.39 2.00 -23.42
N ALA A 303 14.33 1.14 -24.44
CA ALA A 303 13.82 1.51 -25.77
C ALA A 303 12.29 1.41 -25.89
N VAL A 304 11.69 0.48 -25.14
CA VAL A 304 10.25 0.22 -25.11
C VAL A 304 9.87 -0.01 -23.65
N PHE A 305 8.73 0.55 -23.22
CA PHE A 305 8.13 0.25 -21.93
C PHE A 305 7.37 -1.08 -22.02
N PRO A 306 7.67 -2.09 -21.18
CA PRO A 306 6.93 -3.34 -21.19
C PRO A 306 5.47 -3.15 -20.77
N ASP A 307 4.58 -3.99 -21.30
CA ASP A 307 3.21 -4.11 -20.79
C ASP A 307 3.19 -4.62 -19.34
N GLN A 308 2.13 -4.28 -18.61
CA GLN A 308 1.89 -4.67 -17.22
C GLN A 308 0.46 -5.21 -17.08
N TRP A 309 0.15 -5.95 -16.02
CA TRP A 309 -1.17 -6.53 -15.83
C TRP A 309 -2.09 -5.59 -15.05
N HIS A 310 -3.36 -5.51 -15.47
CA HIS A 310 -4.34 -4.56 -14.97
C HIS A 310 -5.65 -5.27 -14.65
N VAL A 311 -5.92 -5.54 -13.37
CA VAL A 311 -7.14 -6.22 -12.94
C VAL A 311 -8.19 -5.20 -12.52
N THR A 312 -9.38 -5.32 -13.10
CA THR A 312 -10.59 -4.60 -12.68
C THR A 312 -11.56 -5.59 -12.04
N VAL A 313 -12.01 -5.31 -10.82
CA VAL A 313 -13.01 -6.09 -10.10
C VAL A 313 -14.26 -5.25 -9.86
N SER A 314 -15.39 -5.66 -10.41
CA SER A 314 -16.63 -4.88 -10.46
C SER A 314 -17.82 -5.68 -9.92
N PRO A 315 -18.81 -5.06 -9.23
CA PRO A 315 -20.03 -5.76 -8.83
C PRO A 315 -20.90 -6.10 -10.04
N GLU A 316 -21.72 -7.14 -9.91
CA GLU A 316 -22.63 -7.63 -10.96
C GLU A 316 -23.68 -6.59 -11.41
N ARG A 317 -23.96 -5.60 -10.55
CA ARG A 317 -24.86 -4.48 -10.84
C ARG A 317 -24.32 -3.22 -10.15
N ALA A 318 -24.62 -2.06 -10.73
CA ALA A 318 -24.41 -0.77 -10.07
C ALA A 318 -25.20 -0.71 -8.74
N CYS A 319 -24.66 -0.03 -7.74
CA CYS A 319 -25.26 0.11 -6.41
C CYS A 319 -24.71 1.34 -5.67
N ASN A 320 -25.52 2.00 -4.85
CA ASN A 320 -25.09 3.19 -4.14
C ASN A 320 -24.09 2.89 -2.99
N ILE A 321 -24.25 1.77 -2.28
CA ILE A 321 -23.31 1.29 -1.26
C ILE A 321 -22.62 0.02 -1.77
N MET A 322 -21.29 -0.03 -1.66
CA MET A 322 -20.49 -1.19 -2.05
C MET A 322 -19.45 -1.50 -0.98
N ARG A 323 -19.19 -2.79 -0.74
CA ARG A 323 -18.11 -3.23 0.15
C ARG A 323 -17.28 -4.31 -0.51
N PHE A 324 -15.96 -4.21 -0.33
CA PHE A 324 -15.01 -5.23 -0.75
C PHE A 324 -14.24 -5.75 0.47
N LEU A 325 -13.94 -7.05 0.47
CA LEU A 325 -13.03 -7.68 1.43
C LEU A 325 -12.01 -8.51 0.63
N ALA A 326 -10.81 -7.95 0.43
CA ALA A 326 -9.70 -8.60 -0.23
C ALA A 326 -8.73 -9.16 0.81
N VAL A 327 -8.47 -10.46 0.76
CA VAL A 327 -7.50 -11.15 1.63
C VAL A 327 -6.39 -11.71 0.77
N PHE A 328 -5.19 -11.16 0.93
CA PHE A 328 -3.96 -11.54 0.24
C PHE A 328 -3.18 -12.55 1.09
N GLN A 329 -2.65 -13.58 0.46
CA GLN A 329 -1.59 -14.43 1.01
C GLN A 329 -0.32 -14.22 0.19
N VAL A 330 0.81 -13.98 0.85
CA VAL A 330 2.12 -13.85 0.22
C VAL A 330 3.02 -14.97 0.73
N ARG A 331 3.68 -15.68 -0.19
CA ARG A 331 4.66 -16.73 0.10
C ARG A 331 5.99 -16.36 -0.54
N ASP A 332 7.10 -16.78 0.06
CA ASP A 332 8.41 -16.77 -0.62
C ASP A 332 8.31 -17.61 -1.92
N ARG A 333 9.14 -17.31 -2.91
CA ARG A 333 9.21 -18.10 -4.16
C ARG A 333 9.75 -19.51 -3.93
N GLU A 334 10.61 -19.68 -2.93
CA GLU A 334 11.26 -20.93 -2.52
C GLU A 334 10.40 -21.78 -1.57
N ASP A 335 9.43 -21.17 -0.88
CA ASP A 335 8.37 -21.88 -0.17
C ASP A 335 7.44 -22.55 -1.21
N ASP A 336 7.25 -23.87 -1.15
CA ASP A 336 6.40 -24.64 -2.06
C ASP A 336 5.00 -24.94 -1.50
N ALA A 337 4.73 -24.54 -0.24
CA ALA A 337 3.44 -24.78 0.41
C ALA A 337 2.27 -24.22 -0.40
N ARG A 338 1.13 -24.89 -0.32
CA ARG A 338 -0.10 -24.39 -0.92
C ARG A 338 -0.59 -23.17 -0.13
N PHE A 339 -1.13 -22.19 -0.85
CA PHE A 339 -2.01 -21.21 -0.23
C PHE A 339 -3.17 -21.93 0.45
N GLN A 340 -3.59 -21.38 1.59
CA GLN A 340 -4.72 -21.92 2.34
C GLN A 340 -6.01 -21.53 1.63
N ASP A 341 -6.91 -22.49 1.43
CA ASP A 341 -8.24 -22.23 0.90
C ASP A 341 -9.10 -21.56 1.99
N PRO A 342 -9.54 -20.30 1.82
CA PRO A 342 -10.38 -19.65 2.81
C PRO A 342 -11.76 -20.33 2.86
N VAL A 343 -12.17 -20.73 4.07
CA VAL A 343 -13.52 -21.28 4.29
C VAL A 343 -14.48 -20.10 4.38
N GLN A 344 -15.17 -19.82 3.27
CA GLN A 344 -16.20 -18.79 3.20
C GLN A 344 -17.53 -19.30 3.78
N ARG A 345 -18.16 -18.46 4.61
CA ARG A 345 -19.56 -18.53 5.06
C ARG A 345 -20.16 -17.11 5.01
N ASP A 346 -21.45 -16.95 5.25
CA ASP A 346 -22.19 -15.68 5.06
C ASP A 346 -21.58 -14.48 5.83
N GLY A 347 -20.68 -13.72 5.18
CA GLY A 347 -19.93 -12.61 5.78
C GLY A 347 -18.68 -13.01 6.60
N TRP A 348 -18.21 -14.26 6.52
CA TRP A 348 -17.06 -14.77 7.29
C TRP A 348 -16.05 -15.52 6.41
N ILE A 349 -14.77 -15.18 6.53
CA ILE A 349 -13.62 -15.94 6.05
C ILE A 349 -12.91 -16.57 7.25
N CYS A 350 -12.64 -17.88 7.20
CA CYS A 350 -11.57 -18.47 8.02
C CYS A 350 -10.36 -18.76 7.12
N LEU A 351 -9.17 -18.31 7.54
CA LEU A 351 -7.90 -18.53 6.86
C LEU A 351 -6.89 -19.08 7.87
N GLY A 352 -6.81 -20.41 7.94
CA GLY A 352 -6.02 -21.12 8.95
C GLY A 352 -6.47 -20.74 10.36
N ASP A 353 -5.51 -20.28 11.17
CA ASP A 353 -5.75 -19.85 12.55
C ASP A 353 -6.44 -18.48 12.68
N TRP A 354 -6.68 -17.78 11.56
CA TRP A 354 -7.34 -16.47 11.53
C TRP A 354 -8.81 -16.57 11.13
N ILE A 355 -9.65 -15.84 11.85
CA ILE A 355 -11.05 -15.61 11.53
C ILE A 355 -11.20 -14.12 11.17
N ILE A 356 -11.66 -13.83 9.95
CA ILE A 356 -11.72 -12.51 9.33
C ILE A 356 -13.15 -12.23 8.86
N ARG A 357 -13.71 -11.06 9.18
CA ARG A 357 -15.03 -10.60 8.71
C ARG A 357 -15.02 -9.12 8.40
N GLY A 358 -15.31 -8.78 7.15
CA GLY A 358 -15.98 -7.50 6.87
C GLY A 358 -17.49 -7.72 6.96
N GLU A 359 -18.23 -6.79 7.56
CA GLU A 359 -19.69 -6.77 7.43
C GLU A 359 -20.06 -6.34 6.01
N LEU A 360 -20.31 -7.34 5.14
CA LEU A 360 -20.58 -7.15 3.71
C LEU A 360 -22.06 -6.81 3.41
N ASN A 361 -22.97 -6.83 4.40
CA ASN A 361 -24.36 -6.41 4.18
C ASN A 361 -24.50 -4.88 4.18
N PRO A 362 -24.84 -4.22 3.05
CA PRO A 362 -24.95 -2.76 2.99
C PRO A 362 -26.11 -2.19 3.80
N GLY A 363 -27.08 -3.02 4.21
CA GLY A 363 -28.14 -2.65 5.16
C GLY A 363 -27.70 -2.55 6.62
N ARG A 364 -26.38 -2.56 6.89
CA ARG A 364 -25.75 -2.46 8.21
C ARG A 364 -24.54 -1.53 8.14
N GLY A 365 -24.18 -0.91 9.26
CA GLY A 365 -22.95 -0.13 9.36
C GLY A 365 -21.70 -0.99 9.07
N PRO A 366 -20.60 -0.38 8.59
CA PRO A 366 -19.35 -1.09 8.34
C PRO A 366 -18.76 -1.61 9.65
N ALA A 367 -18.08 -2.76 9.58
CA ALA A 367 -17.33 -3.33 10.70
C ALA A 367 -16.31 -4.35 10.18
N LEU A 368 -15.15 -4.41 10.83
CA LEU A 368 -14.14 -5.45 10.58
C LEU A 368 -13.72 -6.13 11.89
N GLU A 369 -13.98 -7.43 12.03
CA GLU A 369 -13.48 -8.29 13.10
C GLU A 369 -12.40 -9.21 12.52
N ILE A 370 -11.19 -9.19 13.11
CA ILE A 370 -10.14 -10.17 12.86
C ILE A 370 -9.70 -10.74 14.20
N ARG A 371 -9.62 -12.07 14.33
CA ARG A 371 -9.12 -12.71 15.55
C ARG A 371 -8.45 -14.05 15.28
N HIS A 372 -7.47 -14.38 16.11
CA HIS A 372 -6.86 -15.70 16.14
C HIS A 372 -7.82 -16.71 16.79
N VAL A 373 -7.74 -17.99 16.44
CA VAL A 373 -8.58 -19.05 17.05
C VAL A 373 -8.18 -19.35 18.50
N ASP A 374 -6.91 -19.68 18.74
CA ASP A 374 -6.42 -20.19 20.04
C ASP A 374 -5.62 -19.16 20.89
N LYS A 375 -5.59 -17.89 20.49
CA LYS A 375 -4.79 -16.84 21.17
C LYS A 375 -5.66 -15.62 21.45
N ASP A 376 -5.35 -14.92 22.55
CA ASP A 376 -5.94 -13.62 22.88
C ASP A 376 -5.36 -12.49 21.98
N ILE A 377 -5.56 -12.63 20.68
CA ILE A 377 -5.13 -11.70 19.61
C ILE A 377 -6.34 -11.36 18.75
N ALA A 378 -6.75 -10.09 18.73
CA ALA A 378 -7.87 -9.63 17.92
C ALA A 378 -7.79 -8.14 17.55
N LEU A 379 -8.30 -7.79 16.37
CA LEU A 379 -8.60 -6.44 15.92
C LEU A 379 -10.12 -6.29 15.76
N GLY A 380 -10.68 -5.23 16.33
CA GLY A 380 -12.08 -4.84 16.16
C GLY A 380 -12.17 -3.40 15.67
N VAL A 381 -12.68 -3.21 14.46
CA VAL A 381 -12.92 -1.93 13.79
C VAL A 381 -14.42 -1.67 13.78
N ASP A 382 -14.85 -0.62 14.48
CA ASP A 382 -16.23 -0.11 14.57
C ASP A 382 -17.27 -1.14 15.08
N VAL A 383 -16.82 -2.34 15.48
CA VAL A 383 -17.62 -3.40 16.10
C VAL A 383 -18.22 -2.93 17.44
N PRO A 384 -19.53 -3.13 17.71
CA PRO A 384 -20.14 -2.68 18.95
C PRO A 384 -19.46 -3.21 20.23
N LEU A 385 -19.01 -4.46 20.20
CA LEU A 385 -18.28 -5.10 21.30
C LEU A 385 -17.32 -6.18 20.76
N LEU A 386 -16.01 -5.95 20.90
CA LEU A 386 -14.98 -6.95 20.62
C LEU A 386 -14.84 -7.89 21.84
N ALA A 387 -14.83 -9.20 21.59
CA ALA A 387 -14.72 -10.23 22.61
C ALA A 387 -13.42 -11.04 22.44
N VAL A 388 -12.60 -11.10 23.49
CA VAL A 388 -11.32 -11.82 23.51
C VAL A 388 -11.21 -12.58 24.83
N GLY A 389 -11.29 -13.92 24.79
CA GLY A 389 -11.48 -14.74 25.99
C GLY A 389 -12.74 -14.31 26.77
N GLU A 390 -12.58 -14.05 28.07
CA GLU A 390 -13.62 -13.45 28.92
C GLU A 390 -13.70 -11.92 28.79
N ARG A 391 -12.67 -11.27 28.23
CA ARG A 391 -12.54 -9.80 28.16
C ARG A 391 -13.41 -9.21 27.06
N ARG A 392 -13.93 -8.00 27.28
CA ARG A 392 -14.87 -7.30 26.39
C ARG A 392 -14.45 -5.83 26.22
N TYR A 393 -14.39 -5.35 24.99
CA TYR A 393 -13.94 -3.99 24.65
C TYR A 393 -14.96 -3.32 23.73
N ARG A 394 -15.32 -2.05 23.99
CA ARG A 394 -16.23 -1.29 23.11
C ARG A 394 -15.46 -0.79 21.88
N GLY A 395 -15.87 -1.24 20.70
CA GLY A 395 -15.24 -0.88 19.43
C GLY A 395 -15.98 0.17 18.60
N SER A 396 -17.21 0.58 18.97
CA SER A 396 -17.96 1.64 18.27
C SER A 396 -17.11 2.90 18.07
N ASP A 397 -17.15 3.43 16.83
CA ASP A 397 -16.49 4.66 16.38
C ASP A 397 -14.97 4.65 16.63
N ALA A 398 -14.36 3.47 16.60
CA ALA A 398 -13.00 3.21 17.04
C ALA A 398 -12.41 1.96 16.40
N THR A 399 -11.09 1.83 16.49
CA THR A 399 -10.40 0.55 16.27
C THR A 399 -9.68 0.14 17.55
N VAL A 400 -9.88 -1.11 17.97
CA VAL A 400 -9.27 -1.73 19.15
C VAL A 400 -8.40 -2.90 18.69
N LEU A 401 -7.12 -2.89 19.10
CA LEU A 401 -6.17 -3.99 18.93
C LEU A 401 -5.89 -4.61 20.29
N VAL A 402 -6.01 -5.93 20.39
CA VAL A 402 -5.74 -6.73 21.58
C VAL A 402 -4.68 -7.76 21.22
N GLU A 403 -3.61 -7.82 22.02
CA GLU A 403 -2.49 -8.75 21.87
C GLU A 403 -1.94 -9.15 23.25
N PRO A 404 -1.07 -10.18 23.36
CA PRO A 404 -0.31 -10.47 24.57
C PRO A 404 0.55 -9.28 25.06
N SER A 405 0.98 -8.42 24.14
CA SER A 405 1.75 -7.19 24.38
C SER A 405 0.94 -6.09 25.10
N GLY A 406 -0.39 -6.08 24.95
CA GLY A 406 -1.28 -5.09 25.54
C GLY A 406 -2.57 -4.86 24.75
N VAL A 407 -3.25 -3.75 25.05
CA VAL A 407 -4.45 -3.29 24.32
C VAL A 407 -4.21 -1.87 23.83
N GLN A 408 -4.37 -1.66 22.53
CA GLN A 408 -4.32 -0.34 21.90
C GLN A 408 -5.71 0.06 21.40
N ARG A 409 -6.03 1.36 21.41
CA ARG A 409 -7.27 1.90 20.83
C ARG A 409 -6.97 3.21 20.11
N THR A 410 -7.59 3.39 18.96
CA THR A 410 -7.58 4.63 18.18
C THR A 410 -9.00 4.98 17.73
N THR A 411 -9.23 6.25 17.44
CA THR A 411 -10.48 6.81 16.89
C THR A 411 -10.09 7.76 15.76
N ASP A 412 -11.05 8.17 14.93
CA ASP A 412 -10.75 9.09 13.83
C ASP A 412 -10.13 10.41 14.34
N SER A 413 -9.04 10.83 13.69
CA SER A 413 -8.35 12.08 13.98
C SER A 413 -7.72 12.66 12.71
N LEU A 414 -7.80 13.99 12.55
CA LEU A 414 -7.16 14.66 11.42
C LEU A 414 -5.66 14.89 11.71
N PRO A 415 -4.75 14.65 10.76
CA PRO A 415 -3.34 15.05 10.88
C PRO A 415 -3.21 16.57 11.02
N GLN A 416 -2.05 17.08 11.46
CA GLN A 416 -1.83 18.52 11.62
C GLN A 416 -1.86 19.24 10.26
N ALA A 417 -1.43 18.59 9.18
CA ALA A 417 -1.53 19.12 7.81
C ALA A 417 -2.95 19.16 7.22
N ALA A 418 -3.98 18.70 7.96
CA ALA A 418 -5.40 18.74 7.56
C ALA A 418 -6.28 19.45 8.61
N ARG A 419 -5.75 20.49 9.27
CA ARG A 419 -6.44 21.33 10.27
C ARG A 419 -6.25 22.80 9.95
#